data_AF-A0A8X6IAZ5-F1
#
_entry.id   AF-A0A8X6IAZ5-F1
#
_cell.length_a   1.000
_cell.length_b   1.000
_cell.length_c   1.000
_cell.angle_alpha   90.00
_cell.angle_beta   90.00
_cell.angle_gamma   90.00
#
_symmetry.space_group_name_H-M   'P 1'
#
loop_
_entity.id
_entity.type
_entity.pdbx_description
1 polymer ?
#
loop_
_entity_poly.entity_id
_entity_poly.type
_entity_poly.pdbx_seq_one_letter_code
_entity_poly.pdbx_strand_id
1 'polypeptide(L)'
;MERENGNLKREIESQKKKRTVVRQLTTKLLSRIEINLSTDVADGEKKEILEDLKVQLEFKMSELRSLDEKIENHVPESEFENEITSSQEYQEKIVTV
;
A
#
# COMPACT_ATOMS: atom_id res chain seq x y z
N MET A 1 25.84 0.31 12.55
CA MET A 1 25.35 -0.67 11.55
C MET A 1 24.14 -1.46 12.07
N GLU A 2 24.24 -2.34 13.08
CA GLU A 2 23.06 -3.16 13.52
C GLU A 2 21.86 -2.35 14.02
N ARG A 3 22.08 -1.26 14.79
CA ARG A 3 21.00 -0.38 15.28
C ARG A 3 20.29 0.38 14.16
N GLU A 4 20.99 0.64 13.07
CA GLU A 4 20.51 1.42 11.93
C GLU A 4 19.61 0.54 11.04
N ASN A 5 20.03 -0.70 10.77
CA ASN A 5 19.20 -1.72 10.13
C ASN A 5 17.92 -2.04 10.94
N GLY A 6 18.01 -2.07 12.26
CA GLY A 6 16.84 -2.26 13.12
C GLY A 6 15.85 -1.09 13.14
N ASN A 7 16.28 0.12 12.79
CA ASN A 7 15.42 1.29 12.67
C ASN A 7 14.72 1.33 11.31
N LEU A 8 15.47 1.05 10.23
CA LEU A 8 14.94 0.92 8.87
C LEU A 8 13.82 -0.13 8.79
N LYS A 9 14.04 -1.32 9.36
CA LYS A 9 13.03 -2.39 9.37
C LYS A 9 11.74 -1.98 10.09
N ARG A 10 11.86 -1.24 11.21
CA ARG A 10 10.70 -0.72 11.95
C ARG A 10 9.95 0.36 11.18
N GLU A 11 10.68 1.20 10.46
CA GLU A 11 10.07 2.25 9.63
C GLU A 11 9.30 1.64 8.46
N ILE A 12 9.87 0.68 7.73
CA ILE A 12 9.17 -0.03 6.64
C ILE A 12 7.91 -0.71 7.15
N GLU A 13 7.99 -1.40 8.29
CA GLU A 13 6.83 -2.06 8.89
C GLU A 13 5.74 -1.05 9.29
N SER A 14 6.15 0.12 9.81
CA SER A 14 5.24 1.25 10.08
C SER A 14 4.58 1.75 8.80
N GLN A 15 5.33 1.94 7.71
CA GLN A 15 4.79 2.37 6.42
C GLN A 15 3.85 1.33 5.80
N LYS A 16 4.17 0.04 5.89
CA LYS A 16 3.28 -1.06 5.46
C LYS A 16 1.96 -1.05 6.23
N LYS A 17 2.00 -0.85 7.55
CA LYS A 17 0.79 -0.73 8.39
C LYS A 17 -0.04 0.48 8.01
N LYS A 18 0.58 1.65 7.84
CA LYS A 18 -0.10 2.87 7.36
C LYS A 18 -0.77 2.62 6.00
N ARG A 19 -0.07 2.01 5.06
CA ARG A 19 -0.62 1.66 3.74
C ARG A 19 -1.87 0.79 3.86
N THR A 20 -1.86 -0.23 4.71
CA THR A 20 -3.04 -1.07 4.94
C THR A 20 -4.25 -0.25 5.42
N VAL A 21 -4.05 0.65 6.37
CA VAL A 21 -5.11 1.54 6.87
C VAL A 21 -5.62 2.47 5.78
N VAL A 22 -4.73 3.12 5.02
CA VAL A 22 -5.10 4.03 3.94
C VAL A 22 -5.85 3.28 2.83
N ARG A 23 -5.45 2.04 2.48
CA ARG A 23 -6.20 1.19 1.51
C ARG A 23 -7.62 0.92 2.01
N GLN A 24 -7.79 0.53 3.27
CA GLN A 24 -9.12 0.30 3.85
C GLN A 24 -9.99 1.55 3.80
N LEU A 25 -9.43 2.72 4.12
CA LEU A 25 -10.15 3.99 4.02
C LEU A 25 -10.52 4.34 2.58
N THR A 26 -9.61 4.09 1.63
CA THR A 26 -9.85 4.29 0.20
C THR A 26 -10.97 3.39 -0.32
N THR A 27 -10.97 2.11 0.04
CA THR A 27 -12.06 1.18 -0.30
C THR A 27 -13.40 1.64 0.28
N LYS A 28 -13.42 2.11 1.53
CA LYS A 28 -14.64 2.67 2.14
C LYS A 28 -15.15 3.91 1.39
N LEU A 29 -14.26 4.79 0.92
CA LEU A 29 -14.64 5.94 0.10
C LEU A 29 -15.24 5.51 -1.24
N LEU A 30 -14.62 4.53 -1.91
CA LEU A 30 -15.15 3.98 -3.16
C LEU A 30 -16.56 3.39 -2.97
N SER A 31 -16.78 2.59 -1.93
CA SER A 31 -18.12 2.06 -1.63
C SER A 31 -19.14 3.17 -1.34
N ARG A 32 -18.73 4.26 -0.67
CA ARG A 32 -19.62 5.42 -0.45
C ARG A 32 -19.96 6.13 -1.77
N ILE A 33 -18.99 6.27 -2.67
CA ILE A 33 -19.22 6.85 -4.00
C ILE A 33 -20.21 5.97 -4.78
N GLU A 34 -20.00 4.66 -4.81
CA GLU A 34 -20.90 3.70 -5.47
C GLU A 34 -22.33 3.75 -4.92
N ILE A 35 -22.48 3.84 -3.59
CA ILE A 35 -23.78 4.01 -2.94
C ILE A 35 -24.43 5.32 -3.38
N ASN A 36 -23.72 6.45 -3.31
CA ASN A 36 -24.27 7.76 -3.66
C ASN A 36 -24.65 7.85 -5.14
N LEU A 37 -23.88 7.20 -6.03
CA LEU A 37 -24.20 7.06 -7.45
C LEU A 37 -25.48 6.25 -7.68
N SER A 38 -25.73 5.25 -6.84
CA SER A 38 -26.88 4.35 -6.96
C SER A 38 -28.14 4.84 -6.24
N THR A 39 -28.01 5.78 -5.29
CA THR A 39 -29.15 6.37 -4.58
C THR A 39 -29.91 7.39 -5.43
N ASP A 40 -31.23 7.38 -5.24
CA ASP A 40 -32.20 8.28 -5.85
C ASP A 40 -32.39 9.51 -4.94
N VAL A 41 -31.37 10.37 -4.94
CA VAL A 41 -31.34 11.66 -4.24
C VAL A 41 -31.38 12.77 -5.29
N ALA A 42 -31.85 13.97 -4.93
CA ALA A 42 -31.85 15.09 -5.85
C ALA A 42 -30.45 15.34 -6.45
N ASP A 43 -30.38 15.49 -7.78
CA ASP A 43 -29.11 15.58 -8.52
C ASP A 43 -28.15 16.66 -8.00
N GLY A 44 -28.68 17.77 -7.47
CA GLY A 44 -27.89 18.84 -6.87
C GLY A 44 -27.13 18.41 -5.61
N GLU A 45 -27.82 17.79 -4.65
CA GLU A 45 -27.21 17.29 -3.41
C GLU A 45 -26.23 16.14 -3.70
N LYS A 46 -26.61 15.27 -4.64
CA LYS A 46 -25.77 14.17 -5.11
C LYS A 46 -24.45 14.66 -5.71
N LYS A 47 -24.49 15.74 -6.49
CA LYS A 47 -23.29 16.33 -7.10
C LYS A 47 -22.31 16.86 -6.06
N GLU A 48 -22.79 17.62 -5.07
CA GLU A 48 -21.94 18.19 -4.01
C GLU A 48 -21.25 17.08 -3.20
N ILE A 49 -22.01 16.06 -2.81
CA ILE A 49 -21.48 14.90 -2.06
C ILE A 49 -20.42 14.17 -2.89
N LEU A 50 -20.66 13.95 -4.19
CA LEU A 50 -19.70 13.26 -5.06
C LEU A 50 -18.44 14.09 -5.32
N GLU A 51 -18.53 15.40 -5.41
CA GLU A 51 -17.37 16.30 -5.54
C GLU A 51 -16.50 16.25 -4.28
N ASP A 52 -17.10 16.31 -3.09
CA ASP A 52 -16.36 16.17 -1.83
C ASP A 52 -15.69 14.78 -1.71
N LEU A 53 -16.44 13.71 -1.98
CA LEU A 53 -15.90 12.35 -1.97
C LEU A 53 -14.76 12.16 -2.99
N LYS A 54 -14.84 12.82 -4.16
CA LYS A 54 -13.78 12.81 -5.16
C LYS A 54 -12.50 13.47 -4.63
N VAL A 55 -12.59 14.64 -4.00
CA VAL A 55 -11.42 15.33 -3.41
C VAL A 55 -10.77 14.45 -2.33
N GLN A 56 -11.58 13.84 -1.46
CA GLN A 56 -11.07 12.91 -0.45
C GLN A 56 -10.37 11.70 -1.08
N LEU A 57 -10.93 11.15 -2.16
CA LEU A 57 -10.36 10.02 -2.89
C LEU A 57 -9.01 10.39 -3.53
N GLU A 58 -8.93 11.54 -4.20
CA GLU A 58 -7.68 12.03 -4.82
C GLU A 58 -6.57 12.18 -3.79
N PHE A 59 -6.88 12.75 -2.62
CA PHE A 59 -5.94 12.87 -1.52
C PHE A 59 -5.44 11.51 -1.04
N LYS A 60 -6.36 10.55 -0.82
CA LYS A 60 -6.02 9.20 -0.35
C LYS A 60 -5.22 8.40 -1.39
N MET A 61 -5.50 8.58 -2.68
CA MET A 61 -4.72 7.98 -3.76
C MET A 61 -3.29 8.55 -3.83
N SER A 62 -3.13 9.86 -3.62
CA SER A 62 -1.80 10.47 -3.51
C SER A 62 -1.03 9.96 -2.29
N GLU A 63 -1.72 9.79 -1.16
CA GLU A 63 -1.15 9.23 0.07
C GLU A 63 -0.67 7.78 -0.15
N LEU A 64 -1.45 6.95 -0.85
CA LEU A 64 -1.06 5.58 -1.22
C LEU A 64 0.19 5.57 -2.11
N ARG A 65 0.24 6.39 -3.16
CA ARG A 65 1.41 6.47 -4.05
C ARG A 65 2.68 6.82 -3.28
N SER A 66 2.61 7.82 -2.40
CA SER A 66 3.75 8.21 -1.57
C SER A 66 4.19 7.09 -0.61
N LEU A 67 3.25 6.30 -0.07
CA LEU A 67 3.56 5.16 0.77
C LEU A 67 4.22 4.03 -0.02
N ASP A 68 3.73 3.74 -1.23
CA ASP A 68 4.32 2.72 -2.11
C ASP A 68 5.74 3.12 -2.54
N GLU A 69 5.96 4.36 -2.97
CA GLU A 69 7.29 4.89 -3.28
C GLU A 69 8.25 4.78 -2.08
N LYS A 70 7.78 5.12 -0.87
CA LYS A 70 8.59 4.98 0.34
C LYS A 70 8.92 3.52 0.64
N ILE A 71 7.99 2.60 0.44
CA ILE A 71 8.24 1.18 0.70
C ILE A 71 9.22 0.63 -0.34
N GLU A 72 9.00 0.91 -1.63
CA GLU A 72 9.85 0.45 -2.73
C GLU A 72 11.29 0.95 -2.60
N ASN A 73 11.48 2.23 -2.32
CA ASN A 73 12.81 2.82 -2.13
C ASN A 73 13.60 2.25 -0.94
N HIS A 74 12.95 1.48 -0.06
CA HIS A 74 13.58 0.89 1.12
C HIS A 74 13.67 -0.63 1.08
N VAL A 75 13.25 -1.30 0.00
CA VAL A 75 13.55 -2.72 -0.20
C VAL A 75 15.00 -2.82 -0.67
N PRO A 76 15.96 -3.27 0.16
CA PRO A 76 17.36 -3.30 -0.22
C PRO A 76 17.59 -4.43 -1.25
N GLU A 77 18.44 -4.19 -2.25
CA GLU A 77 18.87 -5.25 -3.19
C GLU A 77 19.34 -6.53 -2.47
N SER A 78 19.97 -6.36 -1.30
CA SER A 78 20.42 -7.47 -0.46
C SER A 78 19.30 -8.39 0.03
N GLU A 79 18.05 -7.92 0.17
CA GLU A 79 16.93 -8.84 0.48
C GLU A 79 16.66 -9.78 -0.70
N PHE A 80 16.75 -9.29 -1.94
CA PHE A 80 16.62 -10.12 -3.14
C PHE A 80 17.82 -11.05 -3.32
N GLU A 81 19.04 -10.57 -3.08
CA GLU A 81 20.24 -11.41 -3.16
C GLU A 81 20.19 -12.57 -2.16
N ASN A 82 19.79 -12.33 -0.91
CA ASN A 82 19.66 -13.38 0.10
C ASN A 82 18.58 -14.42 -0.26
N GLU A 83 17.47 -13.98 -0.88
CA GLU A 83 16.40 -14.87 -1.34
C GLU A 83 16.86 -15.71 -2.54
N ILE A 84 17.62 -15.12 -3.47
CA ILE A 84 18.26 -15.83 -4.59
C ILE A 84 19.25 -16.88 -4.08
N THR A 85 20.16 -16.50 -3.17
CA THR A 85 21.13 -17.43 -2.58
C THR A 85 20.44 -18.57 -1.84
N SER A 86 19.43 -18.27 -1.01
CA SER A 86 18.66 -19.30 -0.30
C SER A 86 17.97 -20.26 -1.27
N SER A 87 17.43 -19.75 -2.38
CA SER A 87 16.79 -20.58 -3.40
C SER A 87 17.81 -21.44 -4.17
N GLN A 88 19.00 -20.93 -4.44
CA GLN A 88 20.09 -21.67 -5.09
C GLN A 88 20.62 -22.79 -4.18
N GLU A 89 20.86 -22.50 -2.90
CA GLU A 89 21.27 -23.51 -1.92
C GLU A 89 20.22 -24.62 -1.76
N TYR A 90 18.94 -24.26 -1.82
CA TYR A 90 17.85 -25.25 -1.81
C TYR A 90 17.86 -26.13 -3.07
N GLN A 91 18.09 -25.54 -4.25
CA GLN A 91 18.22 -26.30 -5.51
C GLN A 91 19.44 -27.24 -5.47
N GLU A 92 20.60 -26.80 -5.01
CA GLU A 92 21.80 -27.63 -4.88
C GLU A 92 21.57 -28.83 -3.94
N LYS A 93 20.83 -28.63 -2.85
CA LYS A 93 20.46 -29.70 -1.92
C LYS A 93 19.49 -30.72 -2.53
N ILE A 94 18.67 -30.35 -3.50
CA ILE A 94 17.70 -31.25 -4.16
C ILE A 94 18.33 -32.00 -5.33
N VAL A 95 19.25 -31.38 -6.07
CA VAL A 95 19.90 -31.99 -7.24
C VAL A 95 20.98 -33.01 -6.84
N THR A 96 21.38 -33.05 -5.57
CA THR A 96 22.32 -34.03 -5.02
C THR A 96 21.57 -35.26 -4.44
N VAL A 97 20.73 -35.90 -5.26
CA VAL A 97 20.13 -37.24 -5.01
C VAL A 97 20.41 -38.15 -6.20
#